data_AF-A0A0T6YL01-F1
#
_entry.id   AF-A0A0T6YL01-F1
#
_cell.length_a   1.000
_cell.length_b   1.000
_cell.length_c   1.000
_cell.angle_alpha   90.00
_cell.angle_beta   90.00
_cell.angle_gamma   90.00
#
_symmetry.space_group_name_H-M   'P 1'
#
loop_
_entity.id
_entity.type
_entity.pdbx_description
1 polymer ?
#
loop_
_entity_poly.entity_id
_entity_poly.type
_entity_poly.pdbx_seq_one_letter_code
_entity_poly.pdbx_strand_id
1 'polypeptide(L)'
;MRDAAKSKPLKDAFIKHLAETKVHVERLDEVFKIIGKKPEKKTCDAIMGITKEGASIMEAYQGSPALDAGLLAAAQAVEHYEMSRYGTLRTWALELGMKDAAKLLQTTLDEEQATDIALTAIATKVVNQSAEKAA
;
A
#
# COMPACT_ATOMS: atom_id res chain seq x y z
N MET A 1 4.49 10.97 -1.14
CA MET A 1 5.54 10.14 -0.52
C MET A 1 6.78 9.97 -1.41
N ARG A 2 6.69 9.43 -2.64
CA ARG A 2 7.85 9.25 -3.56
C ARG A 2 8.83 10.43 -3.62
N ASP A 3 8.33 11.63 -3.88
CA ASP A 3 9.19 12.81 -4.09
C ASP A 3 9.84 13.32 -2.79
N ALA A 4 9.25 12.99 -1.64
CA ALA A 4 9.74 13.37 -0.33
C ALA A 4 10.83 12.43 0.18
N ALA A 5 10.74 11.13 -0.13
CA ALA A 5 11.72 10.12 0.24
C ALA A 5 13.13 10.54 -0.20
N LYS A 6 14.16 10.15 0.54
CA LYS A 6 15.56 10.50 0.26
C LYS A 6 16.37 9.30 -0.20
N SER A 7 16.16 8.14 0.41
CA SER A 7 16.81 6.90 0.05
C SER A 7 16.30 6.38 -1.29
N LYS A 8 17.25 5.95 -2.13
CA LYS A 8 16.94 5.37 -3.44
C LYS A 8 16.04 4.12 -3.32
N PRO A 9 16.31 3.16 -2.40
CA PRO A 9 15.46 1.97 -2.26
C PRO A 9 14.00 2.29 -1.94
N LEU A 10 13.74 3.26 -1.06
CA LEU A 10 12.36 3.65 -0.70
C LEU A 10 11.65 4.35 -1.86
N LYS A 11 12.36 5.20 -2.62
CA LYS A 11 11.80 5.81 -3.85
C LYS A 11 11.43 4.76 -4.88
N ASP A 12 12.32 3.81 -5.13
CA ASP A 12 12.10 2.74 -6.10
C ASP A 12 10.90 1.88 -5.69
N ALA A 13 10.76 1.57 -4.39
CA ALA A 13 9.61 0.87 -3.84
C ALA A 13 8.30 1.64 -4.11
N PHE A 14 8.25 2.95 -3.86
CA PHE A 14 7.07 3.76 -4.16
C PHE A 14 6.73 3.83 -5.67
N ILE A 15 7.75 3.84 -6.54
CA ILE A 15 7.54 3.84 -8.00
C ILE A 15 6.96 2.50 -8.45
N LYS A 16 7.55 1.40 -7.97
CA LYS A 16 7.09 0.04 -8.25
C LYS A 16 5.65 -0.14 -7.80
N HIS A 17 5.36 0.18 -6.54
CA HIS A 17 4.03 0.01 -5.98
C HIS A 17 2.98 0.86 -6.71
N LEU A 18 3.29 2.10 -7.10
CA LEU A 18 2.37 2.91 -7.92
C LEU A 18 2.03 2.25 -9.28
N ALA A 19 2.97 1.51 -9.88
CA ALA A 19 2.69 0.76 -11.10
C ALA A 19 1.80 -0.47 -10.81
N GLU A 20 2.07 -1.18 -9.71
CA GLU A 20 1.24 -2.30 -9.23
C GLU A 20 -0.18 -1.85 -8.92
N THR A 21 -0.39 -0.76 -8.15
CA THR A 21 -1.72 -0.23 -7.83
C THR A 21 -2.56 0.07 -9.07
N LYS A 22 -1.95 0.52 -10.19
CA LYS A 22 -2.70 0.75 -11.45
C LYS A 22 -3.23 -0.56 -12.03
N VAL A 23 -2.44 -1.62 -11.97
CA VAL A 23 -2.89 -2.97 -12.34
C VAL A 23 -3.94 -3.47 -11.37
N HIS A 24 -3.85 -3.15 -10.08
CA HIS A 24 -4.86 -3.53 -9.08
C HIS A 24 -6.23 -2.90 -9.41
N VAL A 25 -6.24 -1.66 -9.91
CA VAL A 25 -7.47 -0.99 -10.38
C VAL A 25 -8.07 -1.71 -11.60
N GLU A 26 -7.26 -2.05 -12.60
CA GLU A 26 -7.71 -2.82 -13.77
C GLU A 26 -8.28 -4.20 -13.35
N ARG A 27 -7.67 -4.82 -12.35
CA ARG A 27 -8.12 -6.08 -11.77
C ARG A 27 -9.45 -5.94 -11.03
N LEU A 28 -9.67 -4.84 -10.32
CA LEU A 28 -10.97 -4.53 -9.71
C LEU A 28 -12.05 -4.33 -10.78
N ASP A 29 -11.73 -3.72 -11.92
CA ASP A 29 -12.68 -3.60 -13.04
C ASP A 29 -13.11 -4.99 -13.57
N GLU A 30 -12.21 -5.96 -13.62
CA GLU A 30 -12.55 -7.36 -13.93
C GLU A 30 -13.45 -8.00 -12.86
N VAL A 31 -13.15 -7.79 -11.58
CA VAL A 31 -14.03 -8.24 -10.48
C VAL A 31 -15.43 -7.64 -10.60
N PHE A 32 -15.55 -6.35 -10.92
CA PHE A 32 -16.84 -5.68 -11.14
C PHE A 32 -17.62 -6.28 -12.33
N LYS A 33 -16.93 -6.65 -13.42
CA LYS A 33 -17.54 -7.37 -14.55
C LYS A 33 -18.08 -8.74 -14.12
N ILE A 34 -17.32 -9.50 -13.32
CA ILE A 34 -17.73 -10.83 -12.83
C ILE A 34 -19.00 -10.75 -11.98
N ILE A 35 -19.10 -9.75 -11.10
CA ILE A 35 -20.28 -9.58 -10.24
C ILE A 35 -21.46 -8.88 -10.94
N GLY A 36 -21.30 -8.48 -12.21
CA GLY A 36 -22.35 -7.81 -12.99
C GLY A 36 -22.74 -6.43 -12.44
N LYS A 37 -21.80 -5.69 -11.84
CA LYS A 37 -22.02 -4.34 -11.28
C LYS A 37 -21.04 -3.34 -11.88
N LYS A 38 -21.44 -2.07 -11.89
CA LYS A 38 -20.52 -0.97 -12.22
C LYS A 38 -19.85 -0.48 -10.93
N PRO A 39 -18.55 -0.12 -10.96
CA PRO A 39 -17.91 0.52 -9.82
C PRO A 39 -18.56 1.88 -9.55
N GLU A 40 -18.74 2.18 -8.27
CA GLU A 40 -19.22 3.49 -7.80
C GLU A 40 -18.09 4.20 -7.06
N LYS A 41 -17.95 5.51 -7.32
CA LYS A 41 -17.00 6.32 -6.57
C LYS A 41 -17.50 6.48 -5.13
N LYS A 42 -16.74 5.97 -4.17
CA LYS A 42 -16.95 6.20 -2.75
C LYS A 42 -15.65 6.65 -2.10
N THR A 43 -15.74 7.68 -1.27
CA THR A 43 -14.62 8.10 -0.42
C THR A 43 -14.42 7.05 0.67
N CYS A 44 -13.17 6.67 0.87
CA CYS A 44 -12.76 5.78 1.95
C CYS A 44 -12.07 6.60 3.04
N ASP A 45 -12.76 6.92 4.13
CA ASP A 45 -12.22 7.82 5.16
C ASP A 45 -10.96 7.25 5.83
N ALA A 46 -10.86 5.92 5.92
CA ALA A 46 -9.68 5.25 6.48
C ALA A 46 -8.41 5.53 5.65
N ILE A 47 -8.45 5.32 4.33
CA ILE A 47 -7.27 5.56 3.49
C ILE A 47 -6.94 7.05 3.38
N MET A 48 -7.96 7.92 3.43
CA MET A 48 -7.76 9.37 3.51
C MET A 48 -7.03 9.77 4.80
N GLY A 49 -7.38 9.14 5.93
CA GLY A 49 -6.70 9.33 7.21
C GLY A 49 -5.23 8.91 7.15
N ILE A 50 -4.93 7.70 6.68
CA ILE A 50 -3.56 7.18 6.57
C ILE A 50 -2.72 8.04 5.60
N THR A 51 -3.31 8.48 4.48
CA THR A 51 -2.61 9.36 3.53
C THR A 51 -2.30 10.72 4.15
N LYS A 52 -3.21 11.26 4.96
CA LYS A 52 -3.01 12.52 5.70
C LYS A 52 -1.91 12.39 6.75
N GLU A 53 -1.80 11.25 7.41
CA GLU A 53 -0.67 10.95 8.31
C GLU A 53 0.66 11.01 7.56
N GLY A 54 0.77 10.34 6.41
CA GLY A 54 1.96 10.39 5.56
C GLY A 54 2.31 11.82 5.09
N ALA A 55 1.30 12.64 4.77
CA ALA A 55 1.51 14.05 4.44
C ALA A 55 2.01 14.87 5.65
N SER A 56 1.45 14.63 6.85
CA SER A 56 1.87 15.30 8.08
C SER A 56 3.32 14.96 8.45
N ILE A 57 3.72 13.71 8.23
CA ILE A 57 5.11 13.26 8.41
C ILE A 57 6.05 14.00 7.42
N MET A 58 5.64 14.16 6.16
CA MET A 58 6.44 14.88 5.17
C MET A 58 6.73 16.31 5.60
N GLU A 59 5.74 17.00 6.17
CA GLU A 59 5.87 18.37 6.64
C GLU A 59 6.71 18.44 7.94
N ALA A 60 6.37 17.63 8.94
CA ALA A 60 6.99 17.70 10.26
C ALA A 60 8.45 17.26 10.28
N TYR A 61 8.84 16.32 9.42
CA TYR A 61 10.19 15.75 9.38
C TYR A 61 10.97 16.20 8.14
N GLN A 62 10.54 17.26 7.45
CA GLN A 62 11.25 17.74 6.26
C GLN A 62 12.72 18.06 6.58
N GLY A 63 13.64 17.44 5.83
CA GLY A 63 15.09 17.62 6.03
C GLY A 63 15.67 16.83 7.21
N SER A 64 14.82 16.18 8.01
CA SER A 64 15.24 15.27 9.07
C SER A 64 15.67 13.90 8.51
N PRO A 65 16.71 13.27 9.08
CA PRO A 65 17.05 11.87 8.81
C PRO A 65 15.93 10.87 9.15
N ALA A 66 14.98 11.26 10.00
CA ALA A 66 13.82 10.42 10.36
C ALA A 66 12.69 10.43 9.30
N LEU A 67 12.76 11.31 8.28
CA LEU A 67 11.71 11.46 7.26
C LEU A 67 11.39 10.14 6.56
N ASP A 68 12.41 9.43 6.08
CA ASP A 68 12.21 8.18 5.35
C ASP A 68 11.59 7.10 6.25
N ALA A 69 11.92 7.09 7.54
CA ALA A 69 11.36 6.13 8.51
C ALA A 69 9.87 6.37 8.71
N GLY A 70 9.47 7.63 8.89
CA GLY A 70 8.06 7.98 8.98
C GLY A 70 7.31 7.68 7.67
N LEU A 71 7.90 8.01 6.51
CA LEU A 71 7.29 7.72 5.20
C LEU A 71 7.08 6.22 4.98
N LEU A 72 8.07 5.41 5.36
CA LEU A 72 7.99 3.96 5.29
C LEU A 72 6.91 3.42 6.23
N ALA A 73 6.83 3.92 7.47
CA ALA A 73 5.80 3.52 8.41
C ALA A 73 4.38 3.82 7.90
N ALA A 74 4.17 5.03 7.34
CA ALA A 74 2.90 5.38 6.71
C ALA A 74 2.56 4.48 5.51
N ALA A 75 3.56 4.10 4.72
CA ALA A 75 3.38 3.16 3.61
C ALA A 75 2.95 1.77 4.11
N GLN A 76 3.61 1.22 5.13
CA GLN A 76 3.21 -0.07 5.70
C GLN A 76 1.80 -0.02 6.30
N ALA A 77 1.39 1.11 6.89
CA ALA A 77 0.01 1.28 7.36
C ALA A 77 -1.01 1.21 6.19
N VAL A 78 -0.67 1.74 5.01
CA VAL A 78 -1.47 1.56 3.79
C VAL A 78 -1.54 0.09 3.40
N GLU A 79 -0.40 -0.60 3.28
CA GLU A 79 -0.35 -2.02 2.90
C GLU A 79 -1.19 -2.89 3.84
N HIS A 80 -1.10 -2.67 5.16
CA HIS A 80 -1.87 -3.43 6.15
C HIS A 80 -3.36 -3.18 6.05
N TYR A 81 -3.75 -1.94 5.76
CA TYR A 81 -5.14 -1.62 5.46
C TYR A 81 -5.62 -2.39 4.22
N GLU A 82 -4.86 -2.36 3.13
CA GLU A 82 -5.23 -3.03 1.88
C GLU A 82 -5.27 -4.56 2.03
N MET A 83 -4.28 -5.16 2.67
CA MET A 83 -4.27 -6.59 2.99
C MET A 83 -5.53 -7.01 3.77
N SER A 84 -5.97 -6.20 4.75
CA SER A 84 -7.20 -6.47 5.50
C SER A 84 -8.44 -6.46 4.60
N ARG A 85 -8.50 -5.54 3.63
CA ARG A 85 -9.62 -5.40 2.70
C ARG A 85 -9.64 -6.50 1.66
N TYR A 86 -8.53 -6.75 0.97
CA TYR A 86 -8.44 -7.81 -0.03
C TYR A 86 -8.64 -9.19 0.60
N GLY A 87 -8.08 -9.45 1.80
CA GLY A 87 -8.32 -10.69 2.54
C GLY A 87 -9.80 -10.94 2.81
N THR A 88 -10.52 -9.90 3.26
CA THR A 88 -11.97 -9.95 3.52
C THR A 88 -12.77 -10.16 2.24
N LEU A 89 -12.51 -9.35 1.21
CA LEU A 89 -13.23 -9.42 -0.07
C LEU A 89 -13.03 -10.77 -0.76
N ARG A 90 -11.79 -11.29 -0.76
CA ARG A 90 -11.46 -12.61 -1.30
C ARG A 90 -12.25 -13.71 -0.60
N THR A 91 -12.35 -13.66 0.73
CA THR A 91 -13.14 -14.62 1.51
C THR A 91 -14.62 -14.54 1.15
N TRP A 92 -15.21 -13.33 1.07
CA TRP A 92 -16.61 -13.17 0.66
C TRP A 92 -16.87 -13.67 -0.75
N ALA A 93 -15.95 -13.44 -1.69
CA ALA A 93 -16.06 -13.97 -3.05
C ALA A 93 -16.10 -15.51 -3.06
N LEU A 94 -15.32 -16.18 -2.20
CA LEU A 94 -15.39 -17.64 -2.04
C LEU A 94 -16.73 -18.11 -1.48
N GLU A 95 -17.23 -17.46 -0.42
CA GLU A 95 -18.54 -17.79 0.20
C GLU A 95 -19.71 -17.62 -0.79
N LEU A 96 -19.61 -16.65 -1.70
CA LEU A 96 -20.61 -16.40 -2.75
C LEU A 96 -20.41 -17.28 -4.00
N GLY A 97 -19.45 -18.21 -4.00
CA GLY A 97 -19.15 -19.09 -5.14
C GLY A 97 -18.47 -18.41 -6.33
N MET A 98 -18.00 -17.17 -6.17
CA MET A 98 -17.37 -16.34 -7.20
C MET A 98 -15.87 -16.63 -7.30
N LYS A 99 -15.50 -17.86 -7.70
CA LYS A 99 -14.11 -18.35 -7.69
C LYS A 99 -13.15 -17.51 -8.51
N ASP A 100 -13.58 -17.00 -9.66
CA ASP A 100 -12.74 -16.17 -10.53
C ASP A 100 -12.43 -14.82 -9.89
N ALA A 101 -13.42 -14.18 -9.25
CA ALA A 101 -13.22 -12.95 -8.49
C ALA A 101 -12.29 -13.18 -7.29
N ALA A 102 -12.47 -14.29 -6.57
CA ALA A 102 -11.61 -14.65 -5.45
C ALA A 102 -10.14 -14.81 -5.87
N LYS A 103 -9.87 -15.42 -7.04
CA LYS A 103 -8.52 -15.57 -7.58
C LYS A 103 -7.87 -14.21 -7.87
N LEU A 104 -8.61 -13.30 -8.50
CA LEU A 104 -8.13 -11.94 -8.79
C LEU A 104 -7.84 -11.15 -7.51
N LEU A 105 -8.73 -11.23 -6.52
CA LEU A 105 -8.54 -10.58 -5.22
C LEU A 105 -7.35 -11.18 -4.46
N GLN A 106 -7.12 -12.50 -4.56
CA GLN A 106 -5.95 -13.16 -3.99
C GLN A 106 -4.65 -12.66 -4.63
N THR A 107 -4.60 -12.54 -5.97
CA THR A 107 -3.40 -12.01 -6.65
C THR A 107 -3.04 -10.61 -6.13
N THR A 108 -4.03 -9.76 -5.91
CA THR A 108 -3.76 -8.43 -5.33
C THR A 108 -3.26 -8.53 -3.90
N LEU A 109 -3.90 -9.36 -3.07
CA LEU A 109 -3.46 -9.60 -1.69
C LEU A 109 -1.99 -10.07 -1.62
N ASP A 110 -1.58 -10.96 -2.52
CA ASP A 110 -0.21 -11.46 -2.59
C ASP A 110 0.79 -10.35 -2.98
N GLU A 111 0.39 -9.45 -3.88
CA GLU A 111 1.19 -8.28 -4.29
C GLU A 111 1.34 -7.25 -3.15
N GLU A 112 0.27 -6.96 -2.40
CA GLU A 112 0.36 -6.06 -1.22
C GLU A 112 1.24 -6.69 -0.11
N GLN A 113 1.10 -7.99 0.13
CA GLN A 113 1.94 -8.71 1.09
C GLN A 113 3.42 -8.68 0.66
N ALA A 114 3.71 -8.86 -0.63
CA ALA A 114 5.07 -8.76 -1.15
C ALA A 114 5.63 -7.33 -1.00
N THR A 115 4.80 -6.30 -1.17
CA THR A 115 5.18 -4.91 -0.94
C THR A 115 5.54 -4.66 0.52
N ASP A 116 4.71 -5.09 1.48
CA ASP A 116 4.99 -4.92 2.91
C ASP A 116 6.30 -5.63 3.34
N ILE A 117 6.56 -6.83 2.79
CA ILE A 117 7.83 -7.55 3.00
C ILE A 117 9.01 -6.73 2.46
N ALA A 118 8.88 -6.15 1.26
CA ALA A 118 9.93 -5.31 0.68
C ALA A 118 10.17 -4.04 1.50
N LEU A 119 9.11 -3.38 1.98
CA LEU A 119 9.22 -2.22 2.87
C LEU A 119 9.91 -2.59 4.19
N THR A 120 9.54 -3.71 4.82
CA THR A 120 10.20 -4.22 6.04
C THR A 120 11.70 -4.46 5.82
N ALA A 121 12.09 -4.99 4.65
CA ALA A 121 13.50 -5.18 4.30
C ALA A 121 14.25 -3.84 4.13
N ILE A 122 13.60 -2.81 3.60
CA ILE A 122 14.16 -1.45 3.50
C ILE A 122 14.31 -0.81 4.89
N ALA A 123 13.31 -0.98 5.77
CA ALA A 123 13.28 -0.45 7.12
C ALA A 123 14.50 -0.91 7.93
N THR A 124 14.71 -2.23 7.96
CA THR A 124 15.77 -2.87 8.76
C THR A 124 17.19 -2.60 8.25
N LYS A 125 17.37 -2.37 6.94
CA LYS A 125 18.70 -2.24 6.32
C LYS A 125 19.16 -0.80 6.12
N VAL A 126 18.25 0.13 5.85
CA VAL A 126 18.62 1.46 5.35
C VAL A 126 18.00 2.54 6.21
N VAL A 127 16.68 2.49 6.35
CA VAL A 127 15.92 3.65 6.81
C VAL A 127 16.01 3.82 8.33
N ASN A 128 15.81 2.75 9.10
CA ASN A 128 15.88 2.84 10.57
C ASN A 128 17.31 3.07 11.06
N GLN A 129 18.30 2.42 10.43
CA GLN A 129 19.72 2.66 10.77
C GLN A 129 20.15 4.10 10.50
N SER A 130 19.62 4.73 9.44
CA SER A 130 19.92 6.13 9.13
C SER A 130 19.25 7.08 10.13
N ALA A 131 18.04 6.77 10.57
CA ALA A 131 17.34 7.52 11.61
C ALA A 131 18.04 7.41 12.97
N GLU A 132 18.44 6.21 13.38
CA GLU A 132 19.14 5.94 14.65
C GLU A 132 20.50 6.66 14.75
N LYS A 133 21.30 6.65 13.67
CA LYS A 133 22.62 7.31 13.66
C LYS A 133 22.55 8.84 13.79
N ALA A 134 21.37 9.41 13.59
CA ALA A 134 21.15 10.85 13.61
C ALA A 134 20.39 11.34 14.85
N ALA A 135 19.98 10.44 15.75
CA ALA A 135 19.38 10.73 17.04
C ALA A 135 20.47 10.97 18.10
#